data_AF-K2BRH6-F1
#
_entry.id   AF-K2BRH6-F1
#
_cell.length_a   1.000
_cell.length_b   1.000
_cell.length_c   1.000
_cell.angle_alpha   90.00
_cell.angle_beta   90.00
_cell.angle_gamma   90.00
#
_symmetry.space_group_name_H-M   'P 1'
#
loop_
_entity.id
_entity.type
_entity.pdbx_description
1 polymer ?
#
loop_
_entity_poly.entity_id
_entity_poly.type
_entity_poly.pdbx_seq_one_letter_code
_entity_poly.pdbx_strand_id
1 'polypeptide(L)'
;MNVSRQLKYSGIILMMFSLFCFAATLLFVPPIHQWANYHQFSDTREIFGIPNFMDVISNILFCLVGMLGFLSLKQKWKEKKLIRAEFLVFFTIFIGIFLTGIGSAYYHWNPSNANLVWDRIPMTIVFMSLLSLTIMEKVDFNIGFWLLVPLLIFGISTVWYWHWTDGKPPLKFPR
;
A
#
# COMPACT_ATOMS: atom_id res chain seq x y z
N MET A 1 4.62 13.54 34.84
CA MET A 1 3.51 12.58 34.71
C MET A 1 2.37 13.03 33.77
N ASN A 2 2.21 14.34 33.46
CA ASN A 2 1.12 14.84 32.60
C ASN A 2 1.36 14.76 31.08
N VAL A 3 2.60 14.94 30.61
CA VAL A 3 2.90 15.04 29.17
C VAL A 3 2.71 13.71 28.44
N SER A 4 3.17 12.60 29.00
CA SER A 4 2.98 11.26 28.42
C SER A 4 1.50 10.84 28.36
N ARG A 5 0.70 11.32 29.32
CA ARG A 5 -0.74 11.07 29.37
C ARG A 5 -1.47 11.91 28.31
N GLN A 6 -1.11 13.19 28.17
CA GLN A 6 -1.66 14.06 27.11
C GLN A 6 -1.33 13.54 25.71
N LEU A 7 -0.09 13.09 25.45
CA LEU A 7 0.30 12.51 24.16
C LEU A 7 -0.52 11.26 23.80
N LYS A 8 -0.81 10.40 24.79
CA LYS A 8 -1.70 9.24 24.60
C LYS A 8 -3.12 9.66 24.22
N TYR A 9 -3.71 10.65 24.89
CA TYR A 9 -5.06 11.12 24.56
C TYR A 9 -5.11 11.79 23.19
N SER A 10 -4.11 12.61 22.83
CA SER A 10 -4.03 13.23 21.50
C SER A 10 -3.92 12.19 20.39
N GLY A 11 -3.16 11.12 20.59
CA GLY A 11 -3.05 10.01 19.63
C GLY A 11 -4.37 9.25 19.44
N ILE A 12 -5.08 8.96 20.54
CA ILE A 12 -6.41 8.31 20.48
C ILE A 12 -7.41 9.22 19.75
N ILE A 13 -7.41 10.53 20.05
CA ILE A 13 -8.29 11.50 19.39
C ILE A 13 -7.99 11.56 17.89
N LEU A 14 -6.72 11.63 17.48
CA LEU A 14 -6.33 11.63 16.06
C LEU A 14 -6.74 10.34 15.35
N MET A 15 -6.59 9.19 16.01
CA MET A 15 -7.01 7.90 15.47
C MET A 15 -8.53 7.84 15.30
N MET A 16 -9.29 8.23 16.31
CA MET A 16 -10.76 8.29 16.25
C MET A 16 -11.24 9.28 15.19
N PHE A 17 -10.60 10.44 15.08
CA PHE A 17 -10.91 11.43 14.05
C PHE A 17 -10.63 10.89 12.64
N SER A 18 -9.49 10.22 12.44
CA SER A 18 -9.15 9.58 11.17
C SER A 18 -10.15 8.50 10.78
N LEU A 19 -10.55 7.66 11.73
CA LEU A 19 -11.59 6.63 11.55
C LEU A 19 -12.96 7.24 11.23
N PHE A 20 -13.33 8.32 11.91
CA PHE A 20 -14.57 9.06 11.64
C PHE A 20 -14.58 9.66 10.24
N CYS A 21 -13.51 10.36 9.85
CA CYS A 21 -13.37 10.93 8.51
C CYS A 21 -13.45 9.83 7.45
N PHE A 22 -12.79 8.70 7.66
CA PHE A 22 -12.88 7.56 6.75
C PHE A 22 -14.30 6.99 6.65
N ALA A 23 -14.97 6.74 7.77
CA ALA A 23 -16.36 6.28 7.77
C ALA A 23 -17.30 7.26 7.07
N ALA A 24 -17.12 8.56 7.31
CA ALA A 24 -17.85 9.62 6.62
C ALA A 24 -17.59 9.58 5.11
N THR A 25 -16.34 9.38 4.67
CA THR A 25 -16.06 9.24 3.23
C THR A 25 -16.79 8.04 2.61
N LEU A 26 -16.81 6.88 3.28
CA LEU A 26 -17.52 5.71 2.78
C LEU A 26 -19.04 5.88 2.69
N LEU A 27 -19.62 6.70 3.57
CA LEU A 27 -21.07 6.92 3.65
C LEU A 27 -21.56 8.05 2.74
N PHE A 28 -20.79 9.12 2.61
CA PHE A 28 -21.23 10.35 1.96
C PHE A 28 -20.58 10.60 0.60
N VAL A 29 -19.43 9.99 0.31
CA VAL A 29 -18.75 10.17 -0.97
C VAL A 29 -19.17 9.02 -1.89
N PRO A 30 -19.74 9.31 -3.08
CA PRO A 30 -20.06 8.26 -4.04
C PRO A 30 -18.77 7.54 -4.49
N PRO A 31 -18.87 6.26 -4.90
CA PRO A 31 -17.73 5.54 -5.45
C PRO A 31 -16.98 6.34 -6.51
N ILE A 32 -15.67 6.43 -6.34
CA ILE A 32 -14.80 7.10 -7.31
C ILE A 32 -14.41 6.07 -8.35
N HIS A 33 -14.97 6.23 -9.56
CA HIS A 33 -14.67 5.38 -10.70
C HIS A 33 -13.27 5.63 -11.25
N GLN A 34 -12.66 4.56 -11.77
CA GLN A 34 -11.47 4.72 -12.57
C GLN A 34 -11.81 5.44 -13.88
N TRP A 35 -11.02 6.44 -14.26
CA TRP A 35 -11.23 7.12 -15.54
C TRP A 35 -11.02 6.16 -16.71
N ALA A 36 -11.86 6.27 -17.74
CA ALA A 36 -11.83 5.39 -18.90
C ALA A 36 -10.50 5.42 -19.66
N ASN A 37 -9.79 6.56 -19.64
CA ASN A 37 -8.50 6.75 -20.28
C ASN A 37 -7.30 6.47 -19.36
N TYR A 38 -7.51 5.97 -18.13
CA TYR A 38 -6.42 5.73 -17.19
C TYR A 38 -5.38 4.72 -17.71
N HIS A 39 -5.79 3.80 -18.56
CA HIS A 39 -4.93 2.78 -19.16
C HIS A 39 -4.24 3.24 -20.46
N GLN A 40 -4.44 4.49 -20.88
CA GLN A 40 -3.79 5.05 -22.07
C GLN A 40 -2.39 5.56 -21.70
N PHE A 41 -1.40 4.69 -21.80
CA PHE A 41 -0.01 5.04 -21.50
C PHE A 41 0.63 5.87 -22.62
N SER A 42 1.64 6.64 -22.24
CA SER A 42 2.44 7.40 -23.21
C SER A 42 3.39 6.50 -23.99
N ASP A 43 3.85 5.39 -23.42
CA ASP A 43 4.60 4.39 -24.16
C ASP A 43 3.63 3.37 -24.77
N THR A 44 3.49 3.41 -26.09
CA THR A 44 2.67 2.46 -26.85
C THR A 44 3.53 1.50 -27.67
N ARG A 45 4.85 1.48 -27.47
CA ARG A 45 5.77 0.65 -28.25
C ARG A 45 5.70 -0.81 -27.78
N GLU A 46 5.70 -1.71 -28.75
CA GLU A 46 5.89 -3.14 -28.53
C GLU A 46 7.30 -3.53 -28.96
N ILE A 47 8.08 -4.11 -28.03
CA ILE A 47 9.44 -4.59 -28.32
C ILE A 47 9.57 -6.01 -27.76
N PHE A 48 10.06 -6.95 -28.57
CA PHE A 48 10.17 -8.38 -28.22
C PHE A 48 8.84 -9.03 -27.78
N GLY A 49 7.69 -8.55 -28.28
CA GLY A 49 6.37 -9.05 -27.91
C GLY A 49 5.84 -8.54 -26.56
N ILE A 50 6.52 -7.54 -25.98
CA ILE A 50 6.13 -6.88 -24.72
C ILE A 50 5.46 -5.54 -25.07
N PRO A 51 4.16 -5.35 -24.80
CA PRO A 51 3.48 -4.07 -24.99
C PRO A 51 3.88 -3.07 -23.89
N ASN A 52 3.75 -1.77 -24.17
CA ASN A 52 4.11 -0.68 -23.24
C ASN A 52 5.52 -0.89 -22.65
N PHE A 53 6.48 -1.21 -23.52
CA PHE A 53 7.74 -1.86 -23.14
C PHE A 53 8.49 -1.17 -21.98
N MET A 54 8.62 0.15 -21.99
CA MET A 54 9.35 0.86 -20.92
C MET A 54 8.56 0.86 -19.60
N ASP A 55 7.24 0.90 -19.65
CA ASP A 55 6.41 0.79 -18.45
C ASP A 55 6.57 -0.62 -17.82
N VAL A 56 6.65 -1.67 -18.63
CA VAL A 56 6.90 -3.04 -18.13
C VAL A 56 8.33 -3.21 -17.60
N ILE A 57 9.35 -2.79 -18.37
CA ILE A 57 10.76 -3.06 -18.03
C ILE A 57 11.26 -2.21 -16.86
N SER A 58 10.76 -0.98 -16.70
CA SER A 58 11.15 -0.12 -15.58
C SER A 58 10.83 -0.76 -14.21
N ASN A 59 9.83 -1.65 -14.16
CA ASN A 59 9.44 -2.37 -12.95
C ASN A 59 10.47 -3.38 -12.44
N ILE A 60 11.45 -3.77 -13.25
CA ILE A 60 12.59 -4.60 -12.81
C ILE A 60 13.33 -3.92 -11.65
N LEU A 61 13.39 -2.58 -11.62
CA LEU A 61 14.05 -1.84 -10.54
C LEU A 61 13.39 -2.09 -9.18
N PHE A 62 12.06 -2.18 -9.11
CA PHE A 62 11.38 -2.53 -7.87
C PHE A 62 11.72 -3.95 -7.42
N CYS A 63 11.71 -4.92 -8.33
CA CYS A 63 12.12 -6.30 -8.03
C CYS A 63 13.56 -6.36 -7.51
N LEU A 64 14.49 -5.62 -8.12
CA LEU A 64 15.88 -5.53 -7.67
C LEU A 64 15.98 -4.93 -6.26
N VAL A 65 15.29 -3.82 -5.99
CA VAL A 65 15.29 -3.19 -4.66
C VAL A 65 14.71 -4.13 -3.60
N GLY A 66 13.59 -4.81 -3.89
CA GLY A 66 13.01 -5.80 -2.99
C GLY A 66 13.98 -6.95 -2.68
N MET A 67 14.67 -7.45 -3.70
CA MET A 67 15.67 -8.52 -3.56
C MET A 67 16.88 -8.09 -2.73
N LEU A 68 17.46 -6.92 -3.02
CA LEU A 68 18.56 -6.35 -2.24
C LEU A 68 18.14 -6.10 -0.79
N GLY A 69 16.90 -5.66 -0.58
CA GLY A 69 16.28 -5.53 0.73
C GLY A 69 16.26 -6.85 1.51
N PHE A 70 15.82 -7.95 0.90
CA PHE A 70 15.85 -9.27 1.52
C PHE A 70 17.27 -9.75 1.85
N LEU A 71 18.24 -9.52 0.98
CA LEU A 71 19.64 -9.87 1.24
C LEU A 71 20.18 -9.10 2.45
N SER A 72 19.93 -7.79 2.52
CA SER A 72 20.29 -6.95 3.66
C SER A 72 19.59 -7.41 4.95
N LEU A 73 18.30 -7.73 4.85
CA LEU A 73 17.49 -8.20 5.98
C LEU A 73 18.01 -9.53 6.53
N LYS A 74 18.33 -10.49 5.64
CA LYS A 74 18.93 -11.78 6.01
C LYS A 74 20.28 -11.60 6.70
N GLN A 75 21.12 -10.71 6.18
CA GLN A 75 22.41 -10.41 6.78
C GLN A 75 22.24 -9.82 8.19
N LYS A 76 21.41 -8.79 8.36
CA LYS A 76 21.18 -8.14 9.66
C LYS A 76 20.55 -9.09 10.68
N TRP A 77 19.66 -9.98 10.24
CA TRP A 77 19.09 -11.03 11.09
C TRP A 77 20.17 -12.00 11.60
N LYS A 78 21.05 -12.48 10.70
CA LYS A 78 22.17 -13.36 11.07
C LYS A 78 23.13 -12.68 12.06
N GLU A 79 23.38 -11.39 11.87
CA GLU A 79 24.22 -10.57 12.76
C GLU A 79 23.52 -10.20 14.08
N LYS A 80 22.28 -10.66 14.31
CA LYS A 80 21.46 -10.33 15.50
C LYS A 80 21.27 -8.82 15.72
N LYS A 81 21.31 -8.03 14.64
CA LYS A 81 21.15 -6.57 14.65
C LYS A 81 19.70 -6.11 14.58
N LEU A 82 18.76 -7.04 14.46
CA LEU A 82 17.33 -6.76 14.37
C LEU A 82 16.59 -7.57 15.40
N ILE A 83 15.58 -6.96 16.01
CA ILE A 83 14.57 -7.71 16.77
C ILE A 83 13.48 -8.23 15.83
N ARG A 84 12.71 -9.22 16.30
CA ARG A 84 11.68 -9.89 15.50
C ARG A 84 10.66 -8.92 14.89
N ALA A 85 10.23 -7.92 15.65
CA ALA A 85 9.25 -6.95 15.19
C ALA A 85 9.77 -6.11 14.01
N GLU A 86 10.99 -5.57 14.10
CA GLU A 86 11.64 -4.86 12.99
C GLU A 86 11.81 -5.76 11.77
N PHE A 87 12.24 -7.01 11.99
CA PHE A 87 12.40 -7.97 10.91
C PHE A 87 11.09 -8.18 10.14
N LEU A 88 9.97 -8.36 10.84
CA LEU A 88 8.66 -8.55 10.21
C LEU A 88 8.23 -7.32 9.41
N VAL A 89 8.39 -6.12 9.97
CA VAL A 89 8.01 -4.87 9.28
C VAL A 89 8.86 -4.65 8.02
N PHE A 90 10.18 -4.78 8.12
CA PHE A 90 11.06 -4.66 6.96
C PHE A 90 10.82 -5.78 5.93
N PHE A 91 10.56 -7.01 6.38
CA PHE A 91 10.17 -8.10 5.49
C PHE A 91 8.92 -7.73 4.69
N THR A 92 7.89 -7.20 5.37
CA THR A 92 6.64 -6.77 4.72
C THR A 92 6.86 -5.62 3.73
N ILE A 93 7.75 -4.66 4.04
CA ILE A 93 8.12 -3.60 3.10
C ILE A 93 8.79 -4.19 1.85
N PHE A 94 9.81 -5.03 2.02
CA PHE A 94 10.57 -5.56 0.88
C PHE A 94 9.77 -6.53 0.03
N ILE A 95 8.89 -7.35 0.62
CA ILE A 95 7.97 -8.19 -0.16
C ILE A 95 6.94 -7.33 -0.91
N GLY A 96 6.43 -6.27 -0.28
CA GLY A 96 5.54 -5.31 -0.95
C GLY A 96 6.21 -4.64 -2.15
N ILE A 97 7.46 -4.19 -2.01
CA ILE A 97 8.23 -3.59 -3.10
C ILE A 97 8.47 -4.60 -4.23
N PHE A 98 8.90 -5.81 -3.89
CA PHE A 98 9.12 -6.86 -4.88
C PHE A 98 7.84 -7.21 -5.64
N LEU A 99 6.72 -7.38 -4.92
CA LEU A 99 5.42 -7.66 -5.52
C LEU A 99 4.86 -6.47 -6.29
N THR A 100 5.23 -5.22 -5.95
CA THR A 100 4.86 -4.04 -6.72
C THR A 100 5.47 -4.11 -8.12
N GLY A 101 6.75 -4.48 -8.24
CA GLY A 101 7.37 -4.68 -9.55
C GLY A 101 6.65 -5.74 -10.39
N ILE A 102 6.27 -6.87 -9.78
CA ILE A 102 5.53 -7.94 -10.49
C ILE A 102 4.12 -7.48 -10.88
N GLY A 103 3.37 -6.92 -9.94
CA GLY A 103 1.98 -6.49 -10.13
C GLY A 103 1.87 -5.36 -11.16
N SER A 104 2.78 -4.40 -11.08
CA SER A 104 2.87 -3.29 -12.02
C SER A 104 3.27 -3.77 -13.42
N ALA A 105 4.28 -4.64 -13.53
CA ALA A 105 4.65 -5.23 -14.82
C ALA A 105 3.48 -6.00 -15.45
N TYR A 106 2.73 -6.77 -14.65
CA TYR A 106 1.55 -7.50 -15.10
C TYR A 106 0.43 -6.55 -15.57
N TYR A 107 0.18 -5.47 -14.83
CA TYR A 107 -0.78 -4.45 -15.20
C TYR A 107 -0.40 -3.73 -16.51
N HIS A 108 0.86 -3.29 -16.65
CA HIS A 108 1.31 -2.63 -17.87
C HIS A 108 1.37 -3.56 -19.08
N TRP A 109 1.58 -4.86 -18.87
CA TRP A 109 1.49 -5.85 -19.93
C TRP A 109 0.06 -6.00 -20.46
N ASN A 110 -0.94 -6.02 -19.58
CA ASN A 110 -2.35 -6.18 -19.96
C ASN A 110 -3.24 -5.19 -19.18
N PRO A 111 -3.39 -3.95 -19.65
CA PRO A 111 -3.99 -2.89 -18.85
C PRO A 111 -5.50 -3.07 -18.68
N SER A 112 -5.96 -3.17 -17.43
CA SER A 112 -7.38 -3.19 -17.07
C SER A 112 -7.58 -2.84 -15.59
N ASN A 113 -8.79 -2.43 -15.20
CA ASN A 113 -9.11 -2.20 -13.78
C ASN A 113 -8.96 -3.46 -12.92
N ALA A 114 -9.22 -4.64 -13.49
CA ALA A 114 -8.98 -5.91 -12.81
C ALA A 114 -7.49 -6.15 -12.55
N ASN A 115 -6.64 -5.86 -13.55
CA ASN A 115 -5.20 -6.05 -13.41
C ASN A 115 -4.53 -4.96 -12.54
N LEU A 116 -5.09 -3.76 -12.52
CA LEU A 116 -4.64 -2.65 -11.68
C LEU A 116 -4.74 -2.95 -10.17
N VAL A 117 -5.62 -3.88 -9.77
CA VAL A 117 -5.68 -4.38 -8.38
C VAL A 117 -4.34 -4.99 -7.96
N TRP A 118 -3.69 -5.74 -8.86
CA TRP A 118 -2.42 -6.42 -8.59
C TRP A 118 -1.25 -5.46 -8.48
N ASP A 119 -1.35 -4.27 -9.06
CA ASP A 119 -0.38 -3.18 -8.89
C ASP A 119 -0.63 -2.42 -7.56
N ARG A 120 -1.89 -2.09 -7.26
CA ARG A 120 -2.27 -1.32 -6.07
C ARG A 120 -2.11 -2.07 -4.75
N ILE A 121 -2.47 -3.35 -4.69
CA ILE A 121 -2.38 -4.12 -3.43
C ILE A 121 -0.94 -4.12 -2.88
N PRO A 122 0.10 -4.50 -3.65
CA PRO A 122 1.48 -4.44 -3.19
C PRO A 122 1.94 -3.04 -2.77
N MET A 123 1.58 -1.99 -3.52
CA MET A 123 1.90 -0.61 -3.13
C MET A 123 1.27 -0.23 -1.79
N THR A 124 0.01 -0.60 -1.54
CA THR A 124 -0.62 -0.36 -0.23
C THR A 124 0.07 -1.11 0.90
N ILE A 125 0.55 -2.34 0.66
CA ILE A 125 1.33 -3.09 1.65
C ILE A 125 2.60 -2.31 2.04
N VAL A 126 3.31 -1.72 1.06
CA VAL A 126 4.49 -0.89 1.30
C VAL A 126 4.13 0.35 2.12
N PHE A 127 3.13 1.12 1.69
CA PHE A 127 2.74 2.36 2.39
C PHE A 127 2.26 2.10 3.82
N MET A 128 1.44 1.07 4.04
CA MET A 128 0.93 0.74 5.37
C MET A 128 2.03 0.23 6.30
N SER A 129 3.01 -0.51 5.76
CA SER A 129 4.17 -0.95 6.52
C SER A 129 5.12 0.21 6.86
N LEU A 130 5.33 1.15 5.94
CA LEU A 130 6.12 2.37 6.21
C LEU A 130 5.44 3.28 7.23
N LEU A 131 4.12 3.39 7.19
CA LEU A 131 3.35 4.11 8.20
C LEU A 131 3.50 3.44 9.57
N SER A 132 3.33 2.11 9.64
CA SER A 132 3.58 1.32 10.86
C SER A 132 4.99 1.56 11.40
N LEU A 133 6.02 1.46 10.55
CA LEU A 133 7.42 1.72 10.91
C LEU A 133 7.63 3.15 11.45
N THR A 134 7.02 4.15 10.79
CA THR A 134 7.12 5.55 11.22
C THR A 134 6.51 5.74 12.60
N ILE A 135 5.37 5.10 12.90
CA ILE A 135 4.76 5.12 14.23
C ILE A 135 5.66 4.42 15.25
N MET A 136 6.29 3.29 14.88
CA MET A 136 7.24 2.60 15.75
C MET A 136 8.42 3.48 16.14
N GLU A 137 8.98 4.23 15.19
CA GLU A 137 10.18 5.06 15.42
C GLU A 137 9.87 6.42 16.06
N LYS A 138 8.72 7.02 15.73
CA LYS A 138 8.43 8.43 16.09
C LYS A 138 7.40 8.59 17.21
N VAL A 139 6.60 7.56 17.50
CA VAL A 139 5.49 7.64 18.48
C VAL A 139 5.68 6.62 19.60
N ASP A 140 5.53 5.34 19.27
CA ASP A 140 5.69 4.24 20.23
C ASP A 140 5.93 2.93 19.47
N PHE A 141 6.97 2.23 19.90
CA PHE A 141 7.41 0.99 19.27
C PHE A 141 6.33 -0.09 19.24
N ASN A 142 5.63 -0.31 20.36
CA ASN A 142 4.65 -1.39 20.46
C ASN A 142 3.39 -1.05 19.68
N ILE A 143 2.89 0.19 19.82
CA ILE A 143 1.68 0.64 19.11
C ILE A 143 1.91 0.54 17.60
N GLY A 144 3.05 1.05 17.09
CA GLY A 144 3.35 0.99 15.67
C GLY A 144 3.41 -0.45 15.13
N PHE A 145 4.04 -1.37 15.87
CA PHE A 145 4.11 -2.78 15.48
C PHE A 145 2.75 -3.47 15.50
N TRP A 146 1.95 -3.27 16.56
CA TRP A 146 0.59 -3.84 16.64
C TRP A 146 -0.35 -3.28 15.58
N LEU A 147 -0.12 -2.04 15.12
CA LEU A 147 -0.87 -1.43 14.02
C LEU A 147 -0.50 -1.98 12.63
N LEU A 148 0.60 -2.72 12.46
CA LEU A 148 1.01 -3.27 11.17
C LEU A 148 -0.14 -4.06 10.51
N VAL A 149 -0.69 -5.05 11.22
CA VAL A 149 -1.74 -5.93 10.65
C VAL A 149 -3.04 -5.16 10.39
N PRO A 150 -3.59 -4.36 11.35
CA PRO A 150 -4.75 -3.52 11.08
C PRO A 150 -4.58 -2.58 9.87
N LEU A 151 -3.42 -1.93 9.73
CA LEU A 151 -3.14 -1.03 8.61
C LEU A 151 -3.06 -1.78 7.29
N LEU A 152 -2.45 -2.97 7.25
CA LEU A 152 -2.40 -3.81 6.05
C LEU A 152 -3.80 -4.25 5.61
N ILE A 153 -4.62 -4.76 6.55
CA ILE A 153 -6.00 -5.15 6.27
C ILE A 153 -6.76 -3.94 5.73
N PHE A 154 -6.65 -2.81 6.40
CA PHE A 154 -7.28 -1.57 5.99
C PHE A 154 -6.88 -1.18 4.56
N GLY A 155 -5.59 -1.08 4.26
CA GLY A 155 -5.09 -0.73 2.93
C GLY A 155 -5.59 -1.69 1.85
N ILE A 156 -5.49 -3.00 2.07
CA ILE A 156 -5.96 -4.01 1.12
C ILE A 156 -7.48 -3.92 0.92
N SER A 157 -8.26 -3.74 2.00
CA SER A 157 -9.71 -3.57 1.92
C SER A 157 -10.11 -2.32 1.13
N THR A 158 -9.34 -1.23 1.17
CA THR A 158 -9.63 -0.05 0.35
C THR A 158 -9.49 -0.33 -1.15
N VAL A 159 -8.50 -1.12 -1.56
CA VAL A 159 -8.32 -1.52 -2.96
C VAL A 159 -9.46 -2.44 -3.40
N TRP A 160 -9.83 -3.42 -2.58
CA TRP A 160 -10.96 -4.30 -2.85
C TRP A 160 -12.29 -3.54 -2.94
N TYR A 161 -12.53 -2.61 -2.02
CA TYR A 161 -13.71 -1.77 -2.03
C TYR A 161 -13.79 -0.94 -3.32
N TRP A 162 -12.68 -0.31 -3.72
CA TRP A 162 -12.61 0.38 -5.00
C TRP A 162 -12.95 -0.54 -6.17
N HIS A 163 -12.30 -1.70 -6.29
CA HIS A 163 -12.54 -2.62 -7.40
C HIS A 163 -13.99 -3.13 -7.45
N TRP A 164 -14.61 -3.38 -6.30
CA TRP A 164 -15.99 -3.85 -6.22
C TRP A 164 -17.04 -2.76 -6.49
N THR A 165 -16.69 -1.49 -6.27
CA THR A 165 -17.58 -0.35 -6.53
C THR A 165 -17.35 0.28 -7.90
N ASP A 166 -16.21 0.00 -8.52
CA ASP A 166 -15.92 0.42 -9.89
C ASP A 166 -16.98 -0.14 -10.87
N GLY A 167 -17.52 0.73 -11.73
CA GLY A 167 -18.63 0.42 -12.63
C GLY A 167 -20.05 0.47 -12.04
N LYS A 168 -20.25 0.67 -10.74
CA LYS A 168 -21.60 0.85 -10.15
C LYS A 168 -22.05 2.31 -10.20
N PRO A 169 -23.29 2.63 -10.58
CA PRO A 169 -23.76 4.03 -10.55
C PRO A 169 -23.61 4.62 -9.14
N PRO A 170 -23.28 5.92 -9.02
CA PRO A 170 -23.15 6.57 -7.72
C PRO A 170 -24.45 6.41 -6.94
N LEU A 171 -24.34 6.30 -5.60
CA LEU A 171 -25.50 6.28 -4.71
C LEU A 171 -26.39 7.48 -5.04
N LYS A 172 -27.57 7.21 -5.60
CA LYS A 172 -28.59 8.24 -5.85
C LYS A 172 -29.18 8.61 -4.50
N PHE A 173 -28.77 9.75 -3.95
CA PHE A 173 -29.50 10.35 -2.84
C PHE A 173 -30.84 10.87 -3.37
N PRO A 174 -31.97 10.60 -2.69
CA PRO A 174 -33.22 11.26 -3.02
C PRO A 174 -33.03 12.77 -2.87
N ARG A 175 -33.44 13.52 -3.90
CA ARG A 175 -33.44 15.00 -3.88
C ARG A 175 -34.50 15.52 -2.93
#